data_AF-A0A7W1MBJ5-F1
#
_entry.id   AF-A0A7W1MBJ5-F1
#
_cell.length_a   1.000
_cell.length_b   1.000
_cell.length_c   1.000
_cell.angle_alpha   90.00
_cell.angle_beta   90.00
_cell.angle_gamma   90.00
#
_symmetry.space_group_name_H-M   'P 1'
#
loop_
_entity.id
_entity.type
_entity.pdbx_description
1 polymer ?
#
loop_
_entity_poly.entity_id
_entity_poly.type
_entity_poly.pdbx_seq_one_letter_code
_entity_poly.pdbx_strand_id
1 'polypeptide(L)'
;MFKSNSSSTRSQFLGLLTNRWALTCCLILIFQQILEASSTFWLVMLMASITKGENFFPFLMLYLAALVIPYIPWCWAFVLKITWKQEAQRSLTNAFIASNKNNIGEWSNKGLKEQKLSVLTSEGPATIHAFIDYVWDVTYYFSSLTLNILALSLVVEPLFAVVYAFSIVLVVIVMKLKRRTQRQLTLKAMTARIDLCQSLLAAWDNVLLGNDYNFKLWDEKNTLRLNRCLQRNVDLERFDQFLAIFVSLMTSLPCLGVVIYFVLKNRNDLVLLSSFVVILPILFQILSYTYLTLSLAFRWTMHRSKLTTIYKTIQGSKETHASLERKVKWGKMMFTNSFVDPHETATLDSSISLAYPEPINSHQDLLKQTYRSGRVTIRGENGCGKSTALMLIKNALEKRAFFLPTHNQLSFNSETNKYSTGESLKNRLLEILDKVEADILLLDEWDANLDKENQERLSELIDELSEKKCVIEVRHR
;
A
#
# COMPACT_ATOMS: atom_id res chain seq x y z
N MET A 1 -13.50 -2.85 2.91
CA MET A 1 -12.26 -3.38 2.33
C MET A 1 -11.10 -3.41 3.33
N PHE A 2 -10.82 -2.33 4.04
CA PHE A 2 -9.90 -2.34 5.18
C PHE A 2 -10.64 -1.92 6.45
N LYS A 3 -10.58 -2.72 7.53
CA LYS A 3 -11.17 -2.39 8.84
C LYS A 3 -10.06 -1.88 9.76
N SER A 4 -10.24 -0.68 10.35
CA SER A 4 -9.26 -0.04 11.25
C SER A 4 -8.99 -0.84 12.53
N ASN A 5 -9.96 -1.62 12.99
CA ASN A 5 -9.92 -2.30 14.30
C ASN A 5 -9.56 -3.81 14.23
N SER A 6 -9.22 -4.32 13.05
CA SER A 6 -8.87 -5.74 12.89
C SER A 6 -7.36 -5.96 12.99
N SER A 7 -6.89 -6.47 14.12
CA SER A 7 -5.48 -6.90 14.32
C SER A 7 -5.06 -8.03 13.37
N SER A 8 -6.02 -8.76 12.80
CA SER A 8 -5.74 -9.89 11.91
C SER A 8 -5.57 -9.44 10.46
N THR A 9 -4.33 -9.50 9.96
CA THR A 9 -3.98 -9.42 8.53
C THR A 9 -4.96 -10.22 7.66
N ARG A 10 -5.36 -11.42 8.12
CA ARG A 10 -6.28 -12.32 7.43
C ARG A 10 -7.67 -11.73 7.17
N SER A 11 -8.21 -10.92 8.08
CA SER A 11 -9.53 -10.30 7.89
C SER A 11 -9.49 -9.18 6.84
N GLN A 12 -8.35 -8.52 6.67
CA GLN A 12 -8.19 -7.49 5.64
C GLN A 12 -7.96 -8.10 4.26
N PHE A 13 -7.20 -9.20 4.18
CA PHE A 13 -7.16 -10.05 2.98
C PHE A 13 -8.57 -10.49 2.57
N LEU A 14 -9.36 -10.98 3.53
CA LEU A 14 -10.74 -11.36 3.25
C LEU A 14 -11.56 -10.16 2.77
N GLY A 15 -11.44 -9.00 3.43
CA GLY A 15 -12.17 -7.78 3.06
C GLY A 15 -11.81 -7.22 1.68
N LEU A 16 -10.62 -7.53 1.16
CA LEU A 16 -10.21 -7.18 -0.21
C LEU A 16 -10.78 -8.16 -1.24
N LEU A 17 -10.86 -9.44 -0.90
CA LEU A 17 -11.37 -10.51 -1.76
C LEU A 17 -12.90 -10.62 -1.76
N THR A 18 -13.58 -10.21 -0.69
CA THR A 18 -15.06 -10.27 -0.57
C THR A 18 -15.75 -8.98 -1.00
N ASN A 19 -15.03 -8.07 -1.67
CA ASN A 19 -15.66 -6.87 -2.21
C ASN A 19 -16.66 -7.24 -3.30
N ARG A 20 -17.73 -6.46 -3.44
CA ARG A 20 -18.76 -6.61 -4.49
C ARG A 20 -18.11 -6.67 -5.87
N TRP A 21 -17.18 -5.77 -6.16
CA TRP A 21 -16.45 -5.75 -7.43
C TRP A 21 -15.62 -7.01 -7.68
N ALA A 22 -14.96 -7.54 -6.64
CA ALA A 22 -14.17 -8.77 -6.75
C ALA A 22 -15.07 -9.99 -7.01
N LEU A 23 -16.18 -10.12 -6.28
CA LEU A 23 -17.14 -11.22 -6.45
C LEU A 23 -17.80 -11.20 -7.82
N THR A 24 -18.30 -10.05 -8.26
CA THR A 24 -18.91 -9.90 -9.59
C THR A 24 -17.90 -10.21 -10.70
N CYS A 25 -16.66 -9.72 -10.55
CA CYS A 25 -15.58 -10.01 -11.48
C CYS A 25 -15.29 -11.52 -11.56
N CYS A 26 -15.14 -12.21 -10.42
CA CYS A 26 -14.90 -13.64 -10.40
C CYS A 26 -16.05 -14.46 -11.00
N LEU A 27 -17.31 -14.07 -10.73
CA LEU A 27 -18.49 -14.73 -11.30
C LEU A 27 -18.52 -14.64 -12.82
N ILE A 28 -18.24 -13.46 -13.38
CA ILE A 28 -18.20 -13.26 -14.84
C ILE A 28 -17.07 -14.09 -15.48
N LEU A 29 -15.90 -14.15 -14.83
CA LEU A 29 -14.79 -15.00 -15.30
C LEU A 29 -15.16 -16.48 -15.30
N ILE A 30 -15.81 -16.97 -14.24
CA ILE A 30 -16.26 -18.37 -14.18
C ILE A 30 -17.28 -18.65 -15.27
N PHE A 31 -18.26 -17.76 -15.46
CA PHE A 31 -19.24 -17.89 -16.53
C PHE A 31 -18.60 -17.97 -17.92
N GLN A 32 -17.61 -17.10 -18.19
CA GLN A 32 -16.85 -17.14 -19.43
C GLN A 32 -16.10 -18.48 -19.60
N GLN A 33 -15.46 -18.98 -18.55
CA GLN A 33 -14.73 -20.24 -18.61
C GLN A 33 -15.64 -21.46 -18.79
N ILE A 34 -16.88 -21.40 -18.31
CA ILE A 34 -17.91 -22.42 -18.60
C ILE A 34 -18.25 -22.41 -20.10
N LEU A 35 -18.44 -21.24 -20.70
CA LEU A 35 -18.69 -21.12 -22.14
C LEU A 35 -17.53 -21.66 -22.96
N GLU A 36 -16.29 -21.32 -22.60
CA GLU A 36 -15.09 -21.81 -23.27
C GLU A 36 -14.96 -23.33 -23.15
N ALA A 37 -15.14 -23.91 -21.96
CA ALA A 37 -15.11 -25.36 -21.76
C ALA A 37 -16.22 -26.09 -22.54
N SER A 38 -17.39 -25.48 -22.67
CA SER A 38 -18.51 -26.05 -23.46
C SER A 38 -18.17 -26.20 -24.95
N SER A 39 -17.27 -25.37 -25.49
CA SER A 39 -16.84 -25.47 -26.89
C SER A 39 -16.23 -26.83 -27.22
N THR A 40 -15.53 -27.45 -26.26
CA THR A 40 -14.94 -28.79 -26.39
C THR A 40 -16.02 -29.85 -26.60
N PHE A 41 -17.13 -29.75 -25.87
CA PHE A 41 -18.25 -30.68 -26.00
C PHE A 41 -18.90 -30.57 -27.40
N TRP A 42 -19.17 -29.35 -27.85
CA TRP A 42 -19.76 -29.11 -29.17
C TRP A 42 -18.86 -29.57 -30.30
N LEU A 43 -17.54 -29.37 -30.17
CA LEU A 43 -16.56 -29.78 -31.16
C LEU A 43 -16.48 -31.30 -31.34
N VAL A 44 -16.56 -32.07 -30.25
CA VAL A 44 -16.55 -33.54 -30.33
C VAL A 44 -17.86 -34.07 -30.89
N MET A 45 -19.00 -33.52 -30.46
CA MET A 45 -20.30 -33.90 -31.02
C MET A 45 -20.41 -33.56 -32.50
N LEU A 46 -19.83 -32.43 -32.92
CA LEU A 46 -19.71 -32.05 -34.33
C LEU A 46 -18.92 -33.11 -35.12
N MET A 47 -17.73 -33.50 -34.64
CA MET A 47 -16.91 -34.50 -35.31
C MET A 47 -17.56 -35.89 -35.37
N ALA A 48 -18.23 -36.29 -34.29
CA ALA A 48 -18.97 -37.55 -34.25
C ALA A 48 -20.12 -37.56 -35.27
N SER A 49 -20.86 -36.44 -35.39
CA SER A 49 -21.96 -36.29 -36.34
C SER A 49 -21.48 -36.29 -37.79
N ILE A 50 -20.37 -35.61 -38.08
CA ILE A 50 -19.73 -35.61 -39.41
C ILE A 50 -19.31 -37.03 -39.81
N THR A 51 -18.67 -37.76 -38.88
CA THR A 51 -18.16 -39.11 -39.16
C THR A 51 -19.30 -40.14 -39.34
N LYS A 52 -20.45 -39.92 -38.70
CA LYS A 52 -21.66 -40.76 -38.84
C LYS A 52 -22.57 -40.36 -39.99
N GLY A 53 -22.35 -39.18 -40.61
CA GLY A 53 -23.22 -38.65 -41.66
C GLY A 53 -24.56 -38.08 -41.15
N GLU A 54 -24.65 -37.73 -39.86
CA GLU A 54 -25.85 -37.12 -39.26
C GLU A 54 -25.88 -35.59 -39.45
N ASN A 55 -27.00 -34.96 -39.09
CA ASN A 55 -27.12 -33.50 -39.18
C ASN A 55 -26.19 -32.79 -38.18
N PHE A 56 -25.06 -32.27 -38.67
CA PHE A 56 -24.01 -31.63 -37.87
C PHE A 56 -24.23 -30.13 -37.64
N PHE A 57 -25.17 -29.49 -38.35
CA PHE A 57 -25.37 -28.04 -38.35
C PHE A 57 -25.68 -27.44 -36.96
N PRO A 58 -26.50 -28.06 -36.09
CA PRO A 58 -26.77 -27.51 -34.75
C PRO A 58 -25.50 -27.42 -33.90
N PHE A 59 -24.64 -28.44 -33.95
CA PHE A 59 -23.39 -28.47 -33.19
C PHE A 59 -22.38 -27.44 -33.72
N LEU A 60 -22.37 -27.19 -35.04
CA LEU A 60 -21.54 -26.15 -35.64
C LEU A 60 -21.95 -24.76 -35.14
N MET A 61 -23.24 -24.45 -35.13
CA MET A 61 -23.74 -23.16 -34.65
C MET A 61 -23.47 -22.94 -33.17
N LEU A 62 -23.63 -23.98 -32.33
CA LEU A 62 -23.29 -23.92 -30.91
C LEU A 62 -21.79 -23.73 -30.68
N TYR A 63 -20.94 -24.39 -31.46
CA TYR A 63 -19.50 -24.21 -31.40
C TYR A 63 -19.08 -22.78 -31.79
N LEU A 64 -19.60 -22.24 -32.89
CA LEU A 64 -19.32 -20.86 -33.32
C LEU A 64 -19.82 -19.83 -32.30
N ALA A 65 -21.00 -20.05 -31.72
CA ALA A 65 -21.52 -19.21 -30.65
C ALA A 65 -20.61 -19.23 -29.42
N ALA A 66 -20.08 -20.41 -29.03
CA ALA A 66 -19.15 -20.55 -27.92
C ALA A 66 -17.80 -19.85 -28.16
N LEU A 67 -17.41 -19.59 -29.41
CA LEU A 67 -16.21 -18.80 -29.73
C LEU A 67 -16.44 -17.28 -29.62
N VAL A 68 -17.63 -16.79 -29.99
CA VAL A 68 -17.90 -15.34 -30.08
C VAL A 68 -18.47 -14.77 -28.77
N ILE A 69 -19.39 -15.47 -28.13
CA ILE A 69 -20.09 -14.98 -26.94
C ILE A 69 -19.13 -14.62 -25.79
N PRO A 70 -18.04 -15.36 -25.51
CA PRO A 70 -17.12 -15.05 -24.41
C PRO A 70 -16.43 -13.67 -24.47
N TYR A 71 -16.35 -13.02 -25.63
CA TYR A 71 -15.71 -11.70 -25.75
C TYR A 71 -16.46 -10.59 -24.99
N ILE A 72 -17.79 -10.66 -24.92
CA ILE A 72 -18.62 -9.66 -24.22
C ILE A 72 -18.37 -9.67 -22.70
N PRO A 73 -18.51 -10.81 -21.99
CA PRO A 73 -18.22 -10.87 -20.55
C PRO A 73 -16.76 -10.56 -20.25
N TRP A 74 -15.81 -10.88 -21.14
CA TRP A 74 -14.41 -10.53 -20.97
C TRP A 74 -14.18 -9.01 -20.89
N CYS A 75 -14.76 -8.25 -21.82
CA CYS A 75 -14.67 -6.79 -21.81
C CYS A 75 -15.25 -6.20 -20.52
N TRP A 76 -16.41 -6.69 -20.09
CA TRP A 76 -17.04 -6.22 -18.85
C TRP A 76 -16.19 -6.56 -17.63
N ALA A 77 -15.69 -7.79 -17.53
CA ALA A 77 -14.82 -8.20 -16.45
C ALA A 77 -13.57 -7.30 -16.39
N PHE A 78 -12.99 -6.90 -17.52
CA PHE A 78 -11.84 -6.01 -17.55
C PHE A 78 -12.14 -4.61 -16.98
N VAL A 79 -13.31 -4.03 -17.29
CA VAL A 79 -13.75 -2.76 -16.68
C VAL A 79 -13.89 -2.92 -15.17
N LEU A 80 -14.55 -3.99 -14.71
CA LEU A 80 -14.72 -4.26 -13.28
C LEU A 80 -13.40 -4.46 -12.55
N LYS A 81 -12.41 -5.07 -13.20
CA LYS A 81 -11.04 -5.22 -12.68
C LYS A 81 -10.38 -3.87 -12.42
N ILE A 82 -10.53 -2.91 -13.33
CA ILE A 82 -9.99 -1.55 -13.17
C ILE A 82 -10.72 -0.82 -12.04
N THR A 83 -12.05 -0.89 -11.98
CA THR A 83 -12.83 -0.30 -10.88
C THR A 83 -12.41 -0.90 -9.52
N TRP A 84 -12.21 -2.21 -9.47
CA TRP A 84 -11.73 -2.90 -8.27
C TRP A 84 -10.35 -2.39 -7.83
N LYS A 85 -9.42 -2.20 -8.77
CA LYS A 85 -8.09 -1.62 -8.51
C LYS A 85 -8.16 -0.23 -7.86
N GLN A 86 -9.00 0.65 -8.39
CA GLN A 86 -9.14 2.02 -7.89
C GLN A 86 -9.79 2.07 -6.50
N GLU A 87 -10.85 1.29 -6.28
CA GLU A 87 -11.53 1.25 -4.98
C GLU A 87 -10.63 0.65 -3.89
N ALA A 88 -9.79 -0.33 -4.24
CA ALA A 88 -8.80 -0.89 -3.31
C ALA A 88 -7.74 0.14 -2.90
N GLN A 89 -7.25 0.97 -3.84
CA GLN A 89 -6.33 2.06 -3.54
C GLN A 89 -7.00 3.11 -2.64
N ARG A 90 -8.24 3.52 -2.94
CA ARG A 90 -9.01 4.43 -2.08
C ARG A 90 -9.14 3.88 -0.67
N SER A 91 -9.46 2.59 -0.53
CA SER A 91 -9.60 1.97 0.78
C SER A 91 -8.26 1.86 1.53
N LEU A 92 -7.12 1.73 0.84
CA LEU A 92 -5.79 1.76 1.44
C LEU A 92 -5.51 3.14 2.04
N THR A 93 -5.73 4.21 1.27
CA THR A 93 -5.55 5.59 1.73
C THR A 93 -6.43 5.89 2.93
N ASN A 94 -7.69 5.48 2.90
CA ASN A 94 -8.61 5.65 4.02
C ASN A 94 -8.17 4.86 5.27
N ALA A 95 -7.61 3.66 5.10
CA ALA A 95 -7.07 2.88 6.20
C ALA A 95 -5.83 3.53 6.81
N PHE A 96 -4.95 4.08 5.98
CA PHE A 96 -3.78 4.83 6.44
C PHE A 96 -4.20 6.07 7.26
N ILE A 97 -5.16 6.84 6.75
CA ILE A 97 -5.71 8.00 7.46
C ILE A 97 -6.32 7.56 8.80
N ALA A 98 -7.20 6.56 8.80
CA ALA A 98 -7.87 6.10 10.01
C ALA A 98 -6.91 5.55 11.08
N SER A 99 -5.82 4.88 10.67
CA SER A 99 -4.85 4.28 11.59
C SER A 99 -3.78 5.25 12.11
N ASN A 100 -3.50 6.35 11.40
CA ASN A 100 -2.44 7.30 11.77
C ASN A 100 -2.97 8.69 12.17
N LYS A 101 -4.28 8.96 12.01
CA LYS A 101 -4.89 10.22 12.48
C LYS A 101 -4.65 10.40 13.98
N ASN A 102 -4.27 11.61 14.37
CA ASN A 102 -3.93 12.02 15.73
C ASN A 102 -2.68 11.33 16.34
N ASN A 103 -1.90 10.55 15.58
CA ASN A 103 -0.68 9.94 16.10
C ASN A 103 0.53 10.88 16.01
N ILE A 104 0.52 11.96 16.80
CA ILE A 104 1.58 12.97 16.70
C ILE A 104 2.95 12.45 17.13
N GLY A 105 3.03 11.42 17.97
CA GLY A 105 4.30 10.85 18.43
C GLY A 105 5.21 10.35 17.29
N GLU A 106 4.63 9.89 16.19
CA GLU A 106 5.38 9.43 15.01
C GLU A 106 5.81 10.57 14.07
N TRP A 107 5.25 11.77 14.21
CA TRP A 107 5.47 12.88 13.28
C TRP A 107 6.92 13.37 13.26
N SER A 108 7.59 13.37 14.43
CA SER A 108 8.99 13.84 14.54
C SER A 108 10.01 12.86 13.97
N ASN A 109 9.64 11.60 13.73
CA ASN A 109 10.56 10.58 13.24
C ASN A 109 10.69 10.63 11.71
N LYS A 110 11.73 11.32 11.22
CA LYS A 110 12.01 11.49 9.78
C LYS A 110 12.09 10.15 9.03
N GLY A 111 12.82 9.17 9.57
CA GLY A 111 12.99 7.86 8.92
C GLY A 111 11.67 7.08 8.81
N LEU A 112 10.83 7.14 9.86
CA LEU A 112 9.51 6.54 9.85
C LEU A 112 8.57 7.24 8.85
N LYS A 113 8.62 8.59 8.79
CA LYS A 113 7.86 9.40 7.83
C LYS A 113 8.20 9.01 6.39
N GLU A 114 9.48 8.98 6.04
CA GLU A 114 9.94 8.60 4.70
C GLU A 114 9.53 7.17 4.33
N GLN A 115 9.67 6.23 5.26
CA GLN A 115 9.26 4.84 5.05
C GLN A 115 7.74 4.73 4.81
N LYS A 116 6.91 5.35 5.66
CA LYS A 116 5.45 5.30 5.54
C LYS A 116 4.95 6.01 4.27
N LEU A 117 5.54 7.15 3.90
CA LEU A 117 5.19 7.87 2.67
C LEU A 117 5.60 7.09 1.41
N SER A 118 6.79 6.47 1.39
CA SER A 118 7.21 5.60 0.29
C SER A 118 6.26 4.41 0.12
N VAL A 119 5.80 3.83 1.23
CA VAL A 119 4.79 2.75 1.21
C VAL A 119 3.44 3.25 0.72
N LEU A 120 2.98 4.43 1.14
CA LEU A 120 1.68 4.97 0.72
C LEU A 120 1.64 5.35 -0.76
N THR A 121 2.72 5.93 -1.28
CA THR A 121 2.75 6.53 -2.62
C THR A 121 3.14 5.56 -3.73
N SER A 122 4.15 4.71 -3.50
CA SER A 122 4.73 3.85 -4.54
C SER A 122 4.45 2.37 -4.30
N GLU A 123 4.88 1.84 -3.15
CA GLU A 123 4.86 0.39 -2.91
C GLU A 123 3.47 -0.19 -2.64
N GLY A 124 2.62 0.57 -1.95
CA GLY A 124 1.25 0.21 -1.59
C GLY A 124 0.37 -0.01 -2.82
N PRO A 125 0.16 1.04 -3.66
CA PRO A 125 -0.63 0.92 -4.88
C PRO A 125 -0.07 -0.17 -5.82
N ALA A 126 1.24 -0.18 -6.07
CA ALA A 126 1.86 -1.18 -6.94
C ALA A 126 1.62 -2.62 -6.46
N THR A 127 1.73 -2.87 -5.16
CA THR A 127 1.47 -4.19 -4.59
C THR A 127 0.00 -4.59 -4.66
N ILE A 128 -0.91 -3.67 -4.37
CA ILE A 128 -2.36 -3.94 -4.43
C ILE A 128 -2.78 -4.23 -5.86
N HIS A 129 -2.35 -3.42 -6.83
CA HIS A 129 -2.64 -3.67 -8.24
C HIS A 129 -2.10 -5.02 -8.70
N ALA A 130 -0.83 -5.32 -8.38
CA ALA A 130 -0.23 -6.60 -8.71
C ALA A 130 -0.96 -7.77 -8.03
N PHE A 131 -1.50 -7.58 -6.82
CA PHE A 131 -2.30 -8.60 -6.16
C PHE A 131 -3.68 -8.81 -6.81
N ILE A 132 -4.32 -7.73 -7.27
CA ILE A 132 -5.60 -7.83 -7.99
C ILE A 132 -5.40 -8.50 -9.35
N ASP A 133 -4.32 -8.16 -10.07
CA ASP A 133 -3.92 -8.86 -11.29
C ASP A 133 -3.68 -10.35 -11.01
N TYR A 134 -2.98 -10.64 -9.92
CA TYR A 134 -2.77 -12.00 -9.47
C TYR A 134 -4.06 -12.77 -9.20
N VAL A 135 -5.02 -12.20 -8.46
CA VAL A 135 -6.30 -12.87 -8.16
C VAL A 135 -7.13 -13.07 -9.42
N TRP A 136 -7.14 -12.09 -10.31
CA TRP A 136 -7.75 -12.21 -11.63
C TRP A 136 -7.18 -13.41 -12.39
N ASP A 137 -5.85 -13.47 -12.52
CA ASP A 137 -5.16 -14.53 -13.24
C ASP A 137 -5.41 -15.89 -12.58
N VAL A 138 -5.33 -15.99 -11.25
CA VAL A 138 -5.65 -17.24 -10.52
C VAL A 138 -7.07 -17.68 -10.83
N THR A 139 -8.05 -16.78 -10.73
CA THR A 139 -9.46 -17.13 -10.97
C THR A 139 -9.66 -17.61 -12.40
N TYR A 140 -9.06 -16.90 -13.36
CA TYR A 140 -9.13 -17.24 -14.77
C TYR A 140 -8.49 -18.60 -15.08
N TYR A 141 -7.20 -18.77 -14.79
CA TYR A 141 -6.47 -19.99 -15.15
C TYR A 141 -6.92 -21.20 -14.33
N PHE A 142 -7.23 -21.04 -13.04
CA PHE A 142 -7.73 -22.14 -12.21
C PHE A 142 -9.10 -22.63 -12.68
N SER A 143 -10.02 -21.71 -12.99
CA SER A 143 -11.34 -22.08 -13.52
C SER A 143 -11.20 -22.74 -14.89
N SER A 144 -10.36 -22.17 -15.77
CA SER A 144 -10.06 -22.74 -17.07
C SER A 144 -9.50 -24.16 -16.98
N LEU A 145 -8.49 -24.37 -16.14
CA LEU A 145 -7.85 -25.66 -15.93
C LEU A 145 -8.86 -26.69 -15.42
N THR A 146 -9.64 -26.33 -14.38
CA THR A 146 -10.59 -27.26 -13.76
C THR A 146 -11.71 -27.65 -14.73
N LEU A 147 -12.29 -26.67 -15.43
CA LEU A 147 -13.40 -26.91 -16.35
C LEU A 147 -12.95 -27.62 -17.63
N ASN A 148 -11.78 -27.30 -18.18
CA ASN A 148 -11.27 -27.97 -19.37
C ASN A 148 -10.81 -29.41 -19.08
N ILE A 149 -10.19 -29.67 -17.92
CA ILE A 149 -9.89 -31.06 -17.50
C ILE A 149 -11.19 -31.85 -17.32
N LEU A 150 -12.21 -31.25 -16.70
CA LEU A 150 -13.51 -31.90 -16.52
C LEU A 150 -14.19 -32.20 -17.85
N ALA A 151 -14.21 -31.24 -18.79
CA ALA A 151 -14.74 -31.44 -20.13
C ALA A 151 -13.99 -32.55 -20.88
N LEU A 152 -12.65 -32.54 -20.85
CA LEU A 152 -11.81 -33.55 -21.49
C LEU A 152 -12.02 -34.95 -20.88
N SER A 153 -12.10 -35.03 -19.55
CA SER A 153 -12.30 -36.30 -18.85
C SER A 153 -13.66 -36.93 -19.12
N LEU A 154 -14.70 -36.12 -19.33
CA LEU A 154 -16.04 -36.62 -19.65
C LEU A 154 -16.16 -37.06 -21.10
N VAL A 155 -15.48 -36.37 -22.01
CA VAL A 155 -15.68 -36.54 -23.46
C VAL A 155 -14.67 -37.51 -24.09
N VAL A 156 -13.43 -37.56 -23.59
CA VAL A 156 -12.34 -38.32 -24.23
C VAL A 156 -11.96 -39.56 -23.44
N GLU A 157 -11.29 -39.39 -22.29
CA GLU A 157 -10.88 -40.52 -21.46
C GLU A 157 -10.71 -40.09 -19.99
N PRO A 158 -11.26 -40.85 -19.03
CA PRO A 158 -11.15 -40.53 -17.60
C PRO A 158 -9.71 -40.65 -17.06
N LEU A 159 -8.80 -41.32 -17.77
CA LEU A 159 -7.39 -41.43 -17.38
C LEU A 159 -6.70 -40.05 -17.30
N PHE A 160 -7.14 -39.07 -18.11
CA PHE A 160 -6.60 -37.71 -18.03
C PHE A 160 -6.82 -37.08 -16.65
N ALA A 161 -8.00 -37.25 -16.05
CA ALA A 161 -8.29 -36.70 -14.72
C ALA A 161 -7.36 -37.27 -13.65
N VAL A 162 -7.04 -38.56 -13.70
CA VAL A 162 -6.14 -39.23 -12.75
C VAL A 162 -4.72 -38.68 -12.88
N VAL A 163 -4.22 -38.55 -14.11
CA VAL A 163 -2.87 -38.04 -14.37
C VAL A 163 -2.72 -36.59 -13.93
N TYR A 164 -3.69 -35.72 -14.26
CA TYR A 164 -3.67 -34.34 -13.81
C TYR A 164 -3.80 -34.22 -12.28
N ALA A 165 -4.62 -35.05 -11.63
CA ALA A 165 -4.73 -35.06 -10.17
C ALA A 165 -3.39 -35.43 -9.51
N PHE A 166 -2.72 -36.46 -10.02
CA PHE A 166 -1.39 -36.84 -9.53
C PHE A 166 -0.36 -35.71 -9.75
N SER A 167 -0.35 -35.11 -10.94
CA SER A 167 0.50 -33.95 -11.25
C SER A 167 0.29 -32.81 -10.26
N ILE A 168 -0.96 -32.42 -9.95
CA ILE A 168 -1.28 -31.36 -8.98
C ILE A 168 -0.71 -31.69 -7.59
N VAL A 169 -0.89 -32.93 -7.11
CA VAL A 169 -0.37 -33.37 -5.80
C VAL A 169 1.15 -33.25 -5.76
N LEU A 170 1.84 -33.75 -6.78
CA LEU A 170 3.29 -33.67 -6.88
C LEU A 170 3.75 -32.21 -6.83
N VAL A 171 3.03 -31.30 -7.49
CA VAL A 171 3.42 -29.89 -7.42
C VAL A 171 3.24 -29.30 -6.03
N VAL A 172 2.13 -29.58 -5.36
CA VAL A 172 1.89 -29.06 -4.00
C VAL A 172 3.00 -29.49 -3.05
N ILE A 173 3.57 -30.69 -3.24
CA ILE A 173 4.73 -31.17 -2.48
C ILE A 173 5.97 -30.30 -2.78
N VAL A 174 6.30 -30.09 -4.06
CA VAL A 174 7.43 -29.22 -4.47
C VAL A 174 7.29 -27.80 -3.92
N MET A 175 6.07 -27.25 -3.95
CA MET A 175 5.73 -25.95 -3.37
C MET A 175 6.04 -25.89 -1.88
N LYS A 176 5.61 -26.88 -1.10
CA LYS A 176 5.87 -26.92 0.35
C LYS A 176 7.36 -26.97 0.66
N LEU A 177 8.12 -27.76 -0.10
CA LEU A 177 9.56 -27.91 0.09
C LEU A 177 10.33 -26.61 -0.18
N LYS A 178 9.98 -25.87 -1.24
CA LYS A 178 10.72 -24.67 -1.69
C LYS A 178 10.23 -23.35 -1.11
N ARG A 179 9.11 -23.36 -0.37
CA ARG A 179 8.47 -22.16 0.21
C ARG A 179 9.39 -21.27 1.05
N ARG A 180 10.28 -21.86 1.86
CA ARG A 180 11.18 -21.10 2.75
C ARG A 180 12.19 -20.28 1.96
N THR A 181 12.81 -20.90 0.96
CA THR A 181 13.81 -20.26 0.08
C THR A 181 13.18 -19.11 -0.70
N GLN A 182 12.01 -19.34 -1.30
CA GLN A 182 11.29 -18.31 -2.06
C GLN A 182 10.96 -17.08 -1.19
N ARG A 183 10.50 -17.31 0.05
CA ARG A 183 10.21 -16.23 1.00
C ARG A 183 11.47 -15.41 1.32
N GLN A 184 12.62 -16.06 1.52
CA GLN A 184 13.87 -15.36 1.82
C GLN A 184 14.35 -14.51 0.64
N LEU A 185 14.32 -15.04 -0.58
CA LEU A 185 14.68 -14.31 -1.80
C LEU A 185 13.75 -13.10 -2.02
N THR A 186 12.45 -13.31 -1.84
CA THR A 186 11.44 -12.26 -1.94
C THR A 186 11.69 -11.11 -0.96
N LEU A 187 12.02 -11.43 0.29
CA LEU A 187 12.33 -10.41 1.30
C LEU A 187 13.61 -9.64 0.94
N LYS A 188 14.68 -10.33 0.51
CA LYS A 188 15.93 -9.68 0.08
C LYS A 188 15.72 -8.72 -1.09
N ALA A 189 14.92 -9.13 -2.09
CA ALA A 189 14.58 -8.31 -3.24
C ALA A 189 13.78 -7.06 -2.84
N MET A 190 12.77 -7.21 -1.97
CA MET A 190 11.99 -6.08 -1.47
C MET A 190 12.82 -5.08 -0.67
N THR A 191 13.63 -5.55 0.28
CA THR A 191 14.50 -4.67 1.07
C THR A 191 15.44 -3.88 0.16
N ALA A 192 16.08 -4.54 -0.80
CA ALA A 192 16.98 -3.86 -1.74
C ALA A 192 16.27 -2.79 -2.60
N ARG A 193 14.98 -2.99 -2.95
CA ARG A 193 14.19 -2.00 -3.68
C ARG A 193 13.80 -0.81 -2.81
N ILE A 194 13.40 -1.04 -1.56
CA ILE A 194 13.10 0.03 -0.60
C ILE A 194 14.34 0.89 -0.35
N ASP A 195 15.50 0.26 -0.13
CA ASP A 195 16.79 0.96 0.08
C ASP A 195 17.19 1.83 -1.13
N LEU A 196 16.88 1.37 -2.34
CA LEU A 196 17.10 2.12 -3.59
C LEU A 196 16.15 3.31 -3.68
N CYS A 197 14.85 3.11 -3.48
CA CYS A 197 13.87 4.20 -3.50
C CYS A 197 14.21 5.30 -2.48
N GLN A 198 14.67 4.93 -1.28
CA GLN A 198 15.15 5.89 -0.29
C GLN A 198 16.37 6.68 -0.79
N SER A 199 17.33 6.03 -1.46
CA SER A 199 18.49 6.70 -2.07
C SER A 199 18.07 7.69 -3.16
N LEU A 200 17.05 7.34 -3.95
CA LEU A 200 16.53 8.15 -5.05
C LEU A 200 15.75 9.39 -4.57
N LEU A 201 15.16 9.38 -3.37
CA LEU A 201 14.55 10.59 -2.80
C LEU A 201 15.56 11.73 -2.61
N ALA A 202 16.82 11.39 -2.31
CA ALA A 202 17.91 12.35 -2.19
C ALA A 202 18.47 12.82 -3.54
N ALA A 203 17.97 12.30 -4.67
CA ALA A 203 18.46 12.68 -5.99
C ALA A 203 18.23 14.18 -6.27
N TRP A 204 17.11 14.74 -5.81
CA TRP A 204 16.74 16.13 -6.08
C TRP A 204 17.84 17.11 -5.66
N ASP A 205 18.24 17.07 -4.39
CA ASP A 205 19.26 17.98 -3.85
C ASP A 205 20.65 17.68 -4.42
N ASN A 206 21.02 16.40 -4.52
CA ASN A 206 22.37 16.01 -4.95
C ASN A 206 22.63 16.28 -6.44
N VAL A 207 21.59 16.26 -7.28
CA VAL A 207 21.71 16.52 -8.72
C VAL A 207 21.56 18.02 -9.02
N LEU A 208 20.58 18.71 -8.41
CA LEU A 208 20.26 20.09 -8.80
C LEU A 208 21.18 21.14 -8.17
N LEU A 209 21.72 20.89 -6.97
CA LEU A 209 22.59 21.88 -6.31
C LEU A 209 23.99 22.00 -6.97
N GLY A 210 24.34 21.10 -7.89
CA GLY A 210 25.60 21.17 -8.63
C GLY A 210 26.87 20.95 -7.78
N ASN A 211 26.73 20.41 -6.56
CA ASN A 211 27.85 20.15 -5.68
C ASN A 211 28.57 18.84 -6.08
N ASP A 212 29.63 18.93 -6.88
CA ASP A 212 30.35 17.78 -7.46
C ASP A 212 30.78 16.72 -6.44
N TYR A 213 31.25 17.12 -5.27
CA TYR A 213 31.68 16.19 -4.22
C TYR A 213 30.51 15.36 -3.68
N ASN A 214 29.38 16.02 -3.39
CA ASN A 214 28.17 15.35 -2.88
C ASN A 214 27.54 14.46 -3.95
N PHE A 215 27.54 14.94 -5.20
CA PHE A 215 27.06 14.19 -6.35
C PHE A 215 27.84 12.87 -6.52
N LYS A 216 29.19 12.91 -6.53
CA LYS A 216 30.01 11.70 -6.64
C LYS A 216 29.75 10.70 -5.51
N LEU A 217 29.69 11.17 -4.26
CA LEU A 217 29.38 10.31 -3.11
C LEU A 217 27.99 9.69 -3.18
N TRP A 218 27.01 10.44 -3.64
CA TRP A 218 25.65 9.95 -3.82
C TRP A 218 25.59 8.94 -4.98
N ASP A 219 26.21 9.24 -6.11
CA ASP A 219 26.21 8.41 -7.31
C ASP A 219 26.88 7.04 -7.07
N GLU A 220 28.03 7.02 -6.39
CA GLU A 220 28.70 5.76 -6.00
C GLU A 220 27.82 4.89 -5.10
N LYS A 221 27.20 5.50 -4.07
CA LYS A 221 26.29 4.80 -3.16
C LYS A 221 25.04 4.31 -3.89
N ASN A 222 24.50 5.12 -4.79
CA ASN A 222 23.29 4.81 -5.54
C ASN A 222 23.53 3.69 -6.55
N THR A 223 24.65 3.73 -7.27
CA THR A 223 25.08 2.69 -8.21
C THR A 223 25.26 1.34 -7.51
N LEU A 224 25.89 1.32 -6.33
CA LEU A 224 26.00 0.09 -5.52
C LEU A 224 24.64 -0.46 -5.09
N ARG A 225 23.70 0.40 -4.67
CA ARG A 225 22.34 -0.01 -4.30
C ARG A 225 21.53 -0.49 -5.50
N LEU A 226 21.68 0.17 -6.65
CA LEU A 226 21.05 -0.22 -7.91
C LEU A 226 21.50 -1.60 -8.34
N ASN A 227 22.82 -1.84 -8.38
CA ASN A 227 23.39 -3.14 -8.72
C ASN A 227 22.92 -4.24 -7.76
N ARG A 228 22.86 -3.95 -6.45
CA ARG A 228 22.30 -4.87 -5.46
C ARG A 228 20.82 -5.16 -5.73
N CYS A 229 20.01 -4.15 -6.03
CA CYS A 229 18.59 -4.31 -6.33
C CYS A 229 18.39 -5.18 -7.59
N LEU A 230 19.13 -4.88 -8.65
CA LEU A 230 19.12 -5.64 -9.90
C LEU A 230 19.48 -7.12 -9.65
N GLN A 231 20.61 -7.38 -8.99
CA GLN A 231 21.06 -8.74 -8.72
C GLN A 231 20.03 -9.53 -7.91
N ARG A 232 19.46 -8.94 -6.84
CA ARG A 232 18.46 -9.62 -6.00
C ARG A 232 17.15 -9.89 -6.72
N ASN A 233 16.71 -9.00 -7.60
CA ASN A 233 15.52 -9.22 -8.42
C ASN A 233 15.76 -10.31 -9.47
N VAL A 234 16.92 -10.30 -10.13
CA VAL A 234 17.30 -11.32 -11.11
C VAL A 234 17.43 -12.70 -10.45
N ASP A 235 18.03 -12.79 -9.27
CA ASP A 235 18.14 -14.06 -8.53
C ASP A 235 16.76 -14.64 -8.15
N LEU A 236 15.82 -13.79 -7.77
CA LEU A 236 14.43 -14.18 -7.49
C LEU A 236 13.75 -14.72 -8.75
N GLU A 237 13.85 -13.98 -9.86
CA GLU A 237 13.21 -14.37 -11.12
C GLU A 237 13.82 -15.66 -11.67
N ARG A 238 15.16 -15.82 -11.62
CA ARG A 238 15.83 -17.08 -11.99
C ARG A 238 15.27 -18.25 -11.21
N PHE A 239 15.15 -18.12 -9.89
CA PHE A 239 14.61 -19.17 -9.03
C PHE A 239 13.17 -19.56 -9.43
N ASP A 240 12.32 -18.57 -9.69
CA ASP A 240 10.94 -18.80 -10.10
C ASP A 240 10.88 -19.50 -11.48
N GLN A 241 11.69 -19.10 -12.46
CA GLN A 241 11.74 -19.72 -13.80
C GLN A 241 12.26 -21.16 -13.76
N PHE A 242 13.33 -21.44 -13.02
CA PHE A 242 13.87 -22.80 -12.86
C PHE A 242 12.82 -23.76 -12.32
N LEU A 243 12.11 -23.32 -11.30
CA LEU A 243 11.08 -24.10 -10.66
C LEU A 243 9.85 -24.26 -11.58
N ALA A 244 9.52 -23.25 -12.38
CA ALA A 244 8.43 -23.31 -13.34
C ALA A 244 8.71 -24.33 -14.47
N ILE A 245 9.93 -24.38 -15.01
CA ILE A 245 10.37 -25.38 -15.99
C ILE A 245 10.25 -26.80 -15.40
N PHE A 246 10.79 -27.00 -14.20
CA PHE A 246 10.77 -28.30 -13.54
C PHE A 246 9.34 -28.85 -13.42
N VAL A 247 8.39 -28.00 -13.03
CA VAL A 247 7.02 -28.47 -12.89
C VAL A 247 6.30 -28.63 -14.23
N SER A 248 6.58 -27.79 -15.23
CA SER A 248 6.08 -27.99 -16.58
C SER A 248 6.45 -29.37 -17.12
N LEU A 249 7.70 -29.80 -16.92
CA LEU A 249 8.16 -31.13 -17.33
C LEU A 249 7.44 -32.26 -16.56
N MET A 250 7.27 -32.09 -15.25
CA MET A 250 6.57 -33.09 -14.42
C MET A 250 5.08 -33.25 -14.76
N THR A 251 4.45 -32.23 -15.34
CA THR A 251 3.03 -32.28 -15.75
C THR A 251 2.87 -32.72 -17.21
N SER A 252 3.79 -32.35 -18.09
CA SER A 252 3.72 -32.65 -19.52
C SER A 252 4.07 -34.08 -19.90
N LEU A 253 5.13 -34.65 -19.32
CA LEU A 253 5.57 -36.00 -19.67
C LEU A 253 4.49 -37.08 -19.41
N PRO A 254 3.79 -37.09 -18.26
CA PRO A 254 2.71 -38.04 -18.03
C PRO A 254 1.54 -37.86 -19.01
N CYS A 255 1.16 -36.61 -19.32
CA CYS A 255 0.07 -36.31 -20.24
C CYS A 255 0.37 -36.82 -21.66
N LEU A 256 1.59 -36.60 -22.15
CA LEU A 256 2.04 -37.14 -23.43
C LEU A 256 2.04 -38.68 -23.43
N GLY A 257 2.39 -39.30 -22.30
CA GLY A 257 2.28 -40.74 -22.11
C GLY A 257 0.85 -41.27 -22.29
N VAL A 258 -0.15 -40.58 -21.73
CA VAL A 258 -1.58 -40.94 -21.91
C VAL A 258 -2.02 -40.78 -23.36
N VAL A 259 -1.59 -39.70 -24.03
CA VAL A 259 -1.88 -39.46 -25.45
C VAL A 259 -1.37 -40.63 -26.30
N ILE A 260 -0.12 -41.04 -26.10
CA ILE A 260 0.47 -42.18 -26.81
C ILE A 260 -0.32 -43.46 -26.50
N TYR A 261 -0.60 -43.73 -25.22
CA TYR A 261 -1.37 -44.90 -24.80
C TYR A 261 -2.76 -44.96 -25.45
N PHE A 262 -3.49 -43.85 -25.48
CA PHE A 262 -4.82 -43.76 -26.08
C PHE A 262 -4.79 -44.06 -27.58
N VAL A 263 -3.82 -43.48 -28.30
CA VAL A 263 -3.62 -43.73 -29.73
C VAL A 263 -3.26 -45.19 -30.00
N LEU A 264 -2.45 -45.83 -29.15
CA LEU A 264 -2.09 -47.24 -29.28
C LEU A 264 -3.28 -48.19 -29.05
N LYS A 265 -4.14 -47.86 -28.09
CA LYS A 265 -5.30 -48.66 -27.71
C LYS A 265 -6.43 -48.61 -28.75
N ASN A 266 -6.68 -47.43 -29.33
CA ASN A 266 -7.84 -47.19 -30.20
C ASN A 266 -7.50 -47.13 -31.70
N ARG A 267 -6.41 -47.78 -32.13
CA ARG A 267 -5.95 -47.75 -33.53
C ARG A 267 -6.99 -48.19 -34.56
N ASN A 268 -7.95 -49.01 -34.15
CA ASN A 268 -8.96 -49.58 -35.04
C ASN A 268 -10.28 -48.81 -35.08
N ASP A 269 -10.46 -47.79 -34.22
CA ASP A 269 -11.66 -46.95 -34.20
C ASP A 269 -11.37 -45.58 -34.83
N LEU A 270 -11.78 -45.43 -36.09
CA LEU A 270 -11.61 -44.21 -36.87
C LEU A 270 -12.38 -43.01 -36.28
N VAL A 271 -13.50 -43.25 -35.59
CA VAL A 271 -14.35 -42.18 -35.04
C VAL A 271 -13.71 -41.58 -33.80
N LEU A 272 -13.25 -42.43 -32.87
CA LEU A 272 -12.55 -42.01 -31.66
C LEU A 272 -11.21 -41.34 -31.99
N LEU A 273 -10.46 -41.89 -32.96
CA LEU A 273 -9.18 -41.31 -33.37
C LEU A 273 -9.35 -39.94 -34.02
N SER A 274 -10.34 -39.77 -34.91
CA SER A 274 -10.63 -38.48 -35.56
C SER A 274 -11.08 -37.41 -34.56
N SER A 275 -11.94 -37.80 -33.61
CA SER A 275 -12.39 -36.90 -32.54
C SER A 275 -11.22 -36.48 -31.64
N PHE A 276 -10.29 -37.39 -31.35
CA PHE A 276 -9.12 -37.12 -30.53
C PHE A 276 -8.11 -36.17 -31.20
N VAL A 277 -7.85 -36.34 -32.50
CA VAL A 277 -6.94 -35.46 -33.26
C VAL A 277 -7.40 -34.00 -33.20
N VAL A 278 -8.71 -33.77 -33.25
CA VAL A 278 -9.31 -32.43 -33.16
C VAL A 278 -9.17 -31.80 -31.77
N ILE A 279 -9.03 -32.61 -30.71
CA ILE A 279 -8.89 -32.16 -29.32
C ILE A 279 -7.41 -31.99 -28.93
N LEU A 280 -6.47 -32.52 -29.71
CA LEU A 280 -5.03 -32.40 -29.44
C LEU A 280 -4.55 -30.96 -29.17
N PRO A 281 -5.02 -29.92 -29.90
CA PRO A 281 -4.67 -28.53 -29.57
C PRO A 281 -5.14 -28.09 -28.17
N ILE A 282 -6.32 -28.56 -27.74
CA ILE A 282 -6.89 -28.25 -26.42
C ILE A 282 -6.05 -28.90 -25.31
N LEU A 283 -5.54 -30.11 -25.53
CA LEU A 283 -4.59 -30.76 -24.62
C LEU A 283 -3.32 -29.90 -24.39
N PHE A 284 -2.76 -29.31 -25.44
CA PHE A 284 -1.63 -28.38 -25.32
C PHE A 284 -2.02 -27.10 -24.57
N GLN A 285 -3.23 -26.57 -24.80
CA GLN A 285 -3.73 -25.40 -24.09
C GLN A 285 -3.91 -25.68 -22.59
N ILE A 286 -4.46 -26.83 -22.21
CA ILE A 286 -4.59 -27.30 -20.82
C ILE A 286 -3.20 -27.42 -20.17
N LEU A 287 -2.22 -27.96 -20.89
CA LEU A 287 -0.84 -28.07 -20.42
C LEU A 287 -0.24 -26.68 -20.10
N SER A 288 -0.43 -25.72 -21.02
CA SER A 288 -0.02 -24.33 -20.84
C SER A 288 -0.71 -23.67 -19.64
N TYR A 289 -2.03 -23.88 -19.48
CA TYR A 289 -2.78 -23.37 -18.33
C TYR A 289 -2.41 -24.04 -17.01
N THR A 290 -1.98 -25.30 -17.03
CA THR A 290 -1.43 -25.99 -15.86
C THR A 290 -0.16 -25.30 -15.39
N TYR A 291 0.76 -25.03 -16.32
CA TYR A 291 1.98 -24.27 -16.04
C TYR A 291 1.67 -22.88 -15.47
N LEU A 292 0.75 -22.14 -16.10
CA LEU A 292 0.40 -20.78 -15.67
C LEU A 292 -0.22 -20.78 -14.27
N THR A 293 -1.30 -21.55 -14.06
CA THR A 293 -2.00 -21.69 -12.76
C THR A 293 -1.01 -21.96 -11.64
N LEU A 294 -0.01 -22.76 -11.94
CA LEU A 294 0.98 -23.15 -10.99
C LEU A 294 2.05 -22.08 -10.72
N SER A 295 2.56 -21.43 -11.77
CA SER A 295 3.43 -20.26 -11.62
C SER A 295 2.78 -19.20 -10.71
N LEU A 296 1.45 -19.05 -10.84
CA LEU A 296 0.62 -18.23 -9.97
C LEU A 296 0.52 -18.82 -8.55
N ALA A 297 0.36 -20.12 -8.37
CA ALA A 297 0.39 -20.73 -7.04
C ALA A 297 1.71 -20.40 -6.29
N PHE A 298 2.86 -20.35 -6.98
CA PHE A 298 4.14 -19.91 -6.39
C PHE A 298 4.13 -18.44 -6.00
N ARG A 299 3.61 -17.56 -6.87
CA ARG A 299 3.54 -16.11 -6.62
C ARG A 299 2.66 -15.74 -5.43
N TRP A 300 1.74 -16.61 -4.98
CA TRP A 300 0.93 -16.38 -3.78
C TRP A 300 1.76 -16.00 -2.56
N THR A 301 2.85 -16.74 -2.32
CA THR A 301 3.69 -16.53 -1.13
C THR A 301 4.34 -15.14 -1.16
N MET A 302 4.73 -14.68 -2.36
CA MET A 302 5.26 -13.34 -2.57
C MET A 302 4.22 -12.28 -2.26
N HIS A 303 3.03 -12.34 -2.87
CA HIS A 303 1.98 -11.34 -2.65
C HIS A 303 1.54 -11.28 -1.19
N ARG A 304 1.40 -12.45 -0.54
CA ARG A 304 1.10 -12.53 0.89
C ARG A 304 2.15 -11.83 1.74
N SER A 305 3.44 -12.02 1.43
CA SER A 305 4.53 -11.35 2.14
C SER A 305 4.49 -9.83 1.93
N LYS A 306 4.34 -9.37 0.68
CA LYS A 306 4.26 -7.93 0.33
C LYS A 306 3.15 -7.23 1.10
N LEU A 307 1.93 -7.76 1.03
CA LEU A 307 0.76 -7.19 1.69
C LEU A 307 0.87 -7.21 3.22
N THR A 308 1.45 -8.26 3.80
CA THR A 308 1.68 -8.32 5.25
C THR A 308 2.65 -7.23 5.71
N THR A 309 3.70 -6.96 4.95
CA THR A 309 4.67 -5.90 5.24
C THR A 309 4.00 -4.53 5.15
N ILE A 310 3.29 -4.24 4.05
CA ILE A 310 2.56 -2.98 3.88
C ILE A 310 1.60 -2.74 5.05
N TYR A 311 0.84 -3.77 5.42
CA TYR A 311 -0.11 -3.65 6.51
C TYR A 311 0.57 -3.32 7.85
N LYS A 312 1.67 -4.02 8.16
CA LYS A 312 2.45 -3.73 9.38
C LYS A 312 3.03 -2.32 9.38
N THR A 313 3.46 -1.83 8.22
CA THR A 313 4.02 -0.46 8.10
C THR A 313 2.94 0.61 8.18
N ILE A 314 1.71 0.32 7.73
CA ILE A 314 0.58 1.26 7.79
C ILE A 314 0.01 1.38 9.20
N GLN A 315 0.08 0.32 10.00
CA GLN A 315 -0.34 0.39 11.39
C GLN A 315 0.48 1.43 12.15
N GLY A 316 -0.20 2.31 12.89
CA GLY A 316 0.44 3.23 13.81
C GLY A 316 1.21 2.43 14.88
N SER A 317 2.50 2.69 15.02
CA SER A 317 3.18 2.38 16.27
C SER A 317 2.62 3.36 17.29
N LYS A 318 1.99 2.83 18.33
CA LYS A 318 1.71 3.64 19.51
C LYS A 318 3.04 3.83 20.21
N GLU A 319 3.83 4.82 19.79
CA GLU A 319 4.87 5.35 20.69
C GLU A 319 4.13 5.79 21.95
N THR A 320 4.34 5.06 23.04
CA THR A 320 3.67 5.32 24.32
C THR A 320 4.05 6.71 24.79
N HIS A 321 3.14 7.46 25.42
CA HIS A 321 3.44 8.76 26.05
C HIS A 321 4.78 8.77 26.82
N ALA A 322 5.10 7.65 27.48
CA ALA A 322 6.35 7.44 28.20
C ALA A 322 7.63 7.49 27.34
N SER A 323 7.60 7.15 26.05
CA SER A 323 8.78 7.26 25.16
C SER A 323 9.04 8.71 24.75
N LEU A 324 7.98 9.50 24.57
CA LEU A 324 8.08 10.92 24.26
C LEU A 324 8.55 11.72 25.48
N GLU A 325 8.04 11.41 26.67
CA GLU A 325 8.43 12.07 27.92
C GLU A 325 9.92 11.90 28.25
N ARG A 326 10.50 10.72 27.98
CA ARG A 326 11.95 10.48 28.16
C ARG A 326 12.85 11.32 27.24
N LYS A 327 12.31 11.82 26.11
CA LYS A 327 13.07 12.66 25.17
C LYS A 327 13.14 14.12 25.64
N VAL A 328 12.40 14.49 26.69
CA VAL A 328 12.32 15.87 27.20
C VAL A 328 13.22 16.04 28.42
N LYS A 329 14.08 17.06 28.41
CA LYS A 329 14.92 17.46 29.55
C LYS A 329 14.27 18.65 30.26
N TRP A 330 13.27 18.35 31.11
CA TRP A 330 12.43 19.34 31.80
C TRP A 330 13.24 20.41 32.57
N GLY A 331 14.25 20.00 33.34
CA GLY A 331 15.08 20.92 34.12
C GLY A 331 15.92 21.94 33.31
N LYS A 332 15.84 21.91 31.97
CA LYS A 332 16.47 22.89 31.07
C LYS A 332 15.46 23.76 30.33
N MET A 333 14.18 23.69 30.69
CA MET A 333 13.11 24.48 30.10
C MET A 333 12.56 25.47 31.11
N MET A 334 12.31 26.68 30.63
CA MET A 334 11.67 27.73 31.39
C MET A 334 10.48 28.25 30.60
N PHE A 335 9.42 28.65 31.29
CA PHE A 335 8.30 29.34 30.66
C PHE A 335 8.13 30.74 31.22
N THR A 336 7.61 31.63 30.37
CA THR A 336 7.20 32.98 30.74
C THR A 336 5.73 33.12 30.36
N ASN A 337 4.93 33.65 31.29
CA ASN A 337 3.51 33.89 31.08
C ASN A 337 3.26 35.37 30.84
N SER A 338 2.47 35.66 29.82
CA SER A 338 1.81 36.94 29.62
C SER A 338 0.31 36.67 29.67
N PHE A 339 -0.23 36.61 30.89
CA PHE A 339 -1.67 36.54 31.11
C PHE A 339 -2.23 37.96 31.16
N VAL A 340 -3.36 38.17 30.48
CA VAL A 340 -4.15 39.39 30.63
C VAL A 340 -5.18 39.12 31.72
N ASP A 341 -4.97 39.67 32.92
CA ASP A 341 -5.96 39.57 34.00
C ASP A 341 -7.15 40.51 33.71
N PRO A 342 -8.41 40.03 33.70
CA PRO A 342 -9.59 40.87 33.46
C PRO A 342 -9.92 41.86 34.59
N HIS A 343 -9.17 41.84 35.70
CA HIS A 343 -9.52 42.53 36.94
C HIS A 343 -8.45 43.49 37.49
N GLU A 344 -7.34 43.73 36.81
CA GLU A 344 -6.45 44.84 37.19
C GLU A 344 -6.86 46.11 36.46
N THR A 345 -7.76 46.86 37.10
CA THR A 345 -8.00 48.27 36.79
C THR A 345 -6.69 49.04 36.78
N ALA A 346 -6.45 49.72 35.67
CA ALA A 346 -5.35 50.64 35.42
C ALA A 346 -5.01 51.51 36.63
N THR A 347 -3.91 51.17 37.30
CA THR A 347 -3.08 52.15 38.00
C THR A 347 -1.80 52.27 37.20
N LEU A 348 -1.61 53.44 36.58
CA LEU A 348 -0.34 53.87 36.04
C LEU A 348 0.68 53.89 37.19
N ASP A 349 1.45 52.82 37.34
CA ASP A 349 2.75 52.89 37.96
C ASP A 349 3.68 51.91 37.25
N SER A 350 4.75 52.49 36.72
CA SER A 350 5.82 51.85 35.99
C SER A 350 6.51 50.77 36.84
N SER A 351 6.05 49.53 36.72
CA SER A 351 6.89 48.35 36.94
C SER A 351 6.51 47.30 35.92
N ILE A 352 7.35 47.20 34.88
CA ILE A 352 7.41 46.01 34.04
C ILE A 352 7.77 44.87 35.01
N SER A 353 6.75 44.13 35.48
CA SER A 353 7.00 42.89 36.19
C SER A 353 7.56 41.90 35.16
N LEU A 354 8.88 41.91 35.01
CA LEU A 354 9.65 40.86 34.38
C LEU A 354 9.33 39.56 35.15
N ALA A 355 8.28 38.86 34.72
CA ALA A 355 7.94 37.55 35.25
C ALA A 355 9.19 36.68 35.12
N TYR A 356 9.79 36.31 36.26
CA TYR A 356 10.98 35.48 36.28
C TYR A 356 10.64 34.16 35.57
N PRO A 357 11.52 33.62 34.71
CA PRO A 357 11.23 32.39 34.01
C PRO A 357 11.03 31.24 35.03
N GLU A 358 9.86 30.63 35.04
CA GLU A 358 9.56 29.52 35.95
C GLU A 358 10.07 28.20 35.34
N PRO A 359 10.70 27.32 36.15
CA PRO A 359 11.18 26.03 35.65
C PRO A 359 10.01 25.08 35.36
N ILE A 360 10.02 24.43 34.19
CA ILE A 360 9.04 23.39 33.86
C ILE A 360 9.55 22.06 34.40
N ASN A 361 8.85 21.47 35.37
CA ASN A 361 9.23 20.18 35.94
C ASN A 361 8.53 19.00 35.27
N SER A 362 7.34 19.23 34.70
CA SER A 362 6.55 18.18 34.07
C SER A 362 5.62 18.69 32.97
N HIS A 363 5.11 17.77 32.15
CA HIS A 363 4.07 18.07 31.15
C HIS A 363 2.76 18.56 31.79
N GLN A 364 2.50 18.23 33.06
CA GLN A 364 1.28 18.66 33.77
C GLN A 364 1.29 20.15 34.09
N ASP A 365 2.48 20.74 34.28
CA ASP A 365 2.62 22.17 34.56
C ASP A 365 2.19 23.00 33.35
N LEU A 366 2.54 22.54 32.14
CA LEU A 366 2.08 23.14 30.88
C LEU A 366 0.59 22.92 30.65
N LEU A 367 0.03 21.76 31.00
CA LEU A 367 -1.40 21.50 30.90
C LEU A 367 -2.23 22.42 31.81
N LYS A 368 -1.75 22.79 33.00
CA LYS A 368 -2.45 23.75 33.87
C LYS A 368 -2.60 25.13 33.22
N GLN A 369 -1.65 25.55 32.42
CA GLN A 369 -1.73 26.85 31.72
C GLN A 369 -2.76 26.84 30.59
N THR A 370 -3.13 25.67 30.08
CA THR A 370 -4.08 25.55 28.95
C THR A 370 -5.55 25.86 29.30
N TYR A 371 -5.85 26.08 30.59
CA TYR A 371 -7.19 26.44 31.06
C TYR A 371 -7.47 27.95 31.06
N ARG A 372 -6.46 28.78 30.76
CA ARG A 372 -6.58 30.24 30.70
C ARG A 372 -6.19 30.76 29.32
N SER A 373 -6.90 31.77 28.84
CA SER A 373 -6.47 32.55 27.67
C SER A 373 -5.22 33.34 28.04
N GLY A 374 -4.31 33.50 27.09
CA GLY A 374 -3.03 34.16 27.30
C GLY A 374 -1.91 33.52 26.50
N ARG A 375 -0.74 34.16 26.56
CA ARG A 375 0.44 33.76 25.81
C ARG A 375 1.48 33.15 26.75
N VAL A 376 1.89 31.92 26.45
CA VAL A 376 2.92 31.18 27.20
C VAL A 376 4.10 30.92 26.28
N THR A 377 5.26 31.43 26.66
CA THR A 377 6.48 31.32 25.86
C THR A 377 7.44 30.33 26.51
N ILE A 378 7.72 29.21 25.82
CA ILE A 378 8.67 28.18 26.26
C ILE A 378 10.05 28.48 25.69
N ARG A 379 11.05 28.59 26.56
CA ARG A 379 12.46 28.82 26.22
C ARG A 379 13.34 27.74 26.83
N GLY A 380 14.49 27.48 26.19
CA GLY A 380 15.47 26.51 26.67
C GLY A 380 16.56 26.24 25.64
N GLU A 381 17.60 25.52 26.05
CA GLU A 381 18.73 25.17 25.17
C GLU A 381 18.29 24.39 23.92
N ASN A 382 19.12 24.40 22.87
CA ASN A 382 18.89 23.58 21.69
C ASN A 382 19.00 22.09 22.05
N GLY A 383 18.04 21.29 21.58
CA GLY A 383 17.99 19.86 21.86
C GLY A 383 17.48 19.46 23.27
N CYS A 384 16.92 20.38 24.06
CA CYS A 384 16.28 20.01 25.33
C CYS A 384 14.89 19.35 25.17
N GLY A 385 14.31 19.38 23.95
CA GLY A 385 13.06 18.71 23.62
C GLY A 385 11.83 19.63 23.56
N LYS A 386 11.99 20.94 23.30
CA LYS A 386 10.92 21.96 23.29
C LYS A 386 9.73 21.55 22.39
N SER A 387 10.01 21.22 21.13
CA SER A 387 9.00 20.74 20.18
C SER A 387 8.36 19.42 20.63
N THR A 388 9.14 18.52 21.26
CA THR A 388 8.61 17.27 21.84
C THR A 388 7.64 17.53 23.00
N ALA A 389 7.86 18.58 23.80
CA ALA A 389 6.93 19.00 24.85
C ALA A 389 5.61 19.51 24.27
N LEU A 390 5.64 20.30 23.20
CA LEU A 390 4.42 20.70 22.46
C LEU A 390 3.68 19.47 21.91
N MET A 391 4.39 18.48 21.38
CA MET A 391 3.78 17.23 20.91
C MET A 391 3.10 16.45 22.04
N LEU A 392 3.67 16.41 23.24
CA LEU A 392 3.06 15.78 24.41
C LEU A 392 1.74 16.46 24.79
N ILE A 393 1.71 17.79 24.81
CA ILE A 393 0.51 18.60 25.08
C ILE A 393 -0.55 18.34 24.00
N LYS A 394 -0.15 18.36 22.72
CA LYS A 394 -1.05 18.08 21.60
C LYS A 394 -1.64 16.68 21.64
N ASN A 395 -0.87 15.71 22.13
CA ASN A 395 -1.33 14.32 22.31
C ASN A 395 -2.33 14.21 23.48
N ALA A 396 -2.11 14.95 24.56
CA ALA A 396 -3.01 14.96 25.73
C ALA A 396 -4.34 15.67 25.46
N LEU A 397 -4.33 16.75 24.66
CA LEU A 397 -5.50 17.59 24.40
C LEU A 397 -6.29 17.22 23.13
N GLU A 398 -5.72 16.35 22.29
CA GLU A 398 -6.28 15.91 21.01
C GLU A 398 -6.93 17.04 20.20
N LYS A 399 -8.26 17.07 20.07
CA LYS A 399 -8.98 18.04 19.21
C LYS A 399 -9.00 19.46 19.77
N ARG A 400 -8.77 19.65 21.09
CA ARG A 400 -8.80 20.98 21.73
C ARG A 400 -7.57 21.83 21.42
N ALA A 401 -6.49 21.20 20.95
CA ALA A 401 -5.25 21.88 20.58
C ALA A 401 -4.98 21.78 19.07
N PHE A 402 -4.65 22.91 18.46
CA PHE A 402 -4.08 23.00 17.13
C PHE A 402 -2.56 23.13 17.22
N PHE A 403 -1.81 22.34 16.47
CA PHE A 403 -0.34 22.39 16.45
C PHE A 403 0.14 22.86 15.09
N LEU A 404 0.86 23.98 15.06
CA LEU A 404 1.52 24.53 13.87
C LEU A 404 3.03 24.29 13.97
N PRO A 405 3.58 23.34 13.20
CA PRO A 405 5.01 23.07 13.19
C PRO A 405 5.79 24.04 12.29
N THR A 406 7.09 24.22 12.58
CA THR A 406 8.06 25.02 11.81
C THR A 406 8.05 24.74 10.31
N HIS A 407 8.17 23.47 9.94
CA HIS A 407 8.06 23.01 8.56
C HIS A 407 6.87 22.04 8.44
N ASN A 408 5.89 22.42 7.63
CA ASN A 408 4.68 21.62 7.46
C ASN A 408 4.16 21.65 6.02
N GLN A 409 3.42 20.60 5.68
CA GLN A 409 2.66 20.46 4.43
C GLN A 409 1.16 20.36 4.77
N LEU A 410 0.72 21.13 5.76
CA LEU A 410 -0.70 21.19 6.12
C LEU A 410 -1.43 21.97 5.03
N SER A 411 -2.56 21.46 4.57
CA SER A 411 -3.35 22.13 3.54
C SER A 411 -4.17 23.27 4.16
N PHE A 412 -3.96 24.49 3.65
CA PHE A 412 -4.76 25.68 3.98
C PHE A 412 -5.44 26.19 2.71
N ASN A 413 -6.63 26.80 2.83
CA ASN A 413 -7.31 27.37 1.67
C ASN A 413 -6.54 28.56 1.09
N SER A 414 -5.74 29.23 1.92
CA SER A 414 -4.91 30.36 1.51
C SER A 414 -3.60 29.97 0.80
N GLU A 415 -3.32 28.69 0.56
CA GLU A 415 -2.08 28.26 -0.10
C GLU A 415 -2.07 28.67 -1.58
N THR A 416 -1.21 29.62 -1.91
CA THR A 416 -0.81 29.92 -3.29
C THR A 416 0.71 29.92 -3.40
N ASN A 417 1.25 29.40 -4.50
CA ASN A 417 2.71 29.35 -4.75
C ASN A 417 3.37 30.73 -4.91
N LYS A 418 2.65 31.83 -4.68
CA LYS A 418 3.08 33.20 -4.96
C LYS A 418 3.51 34.00 -3.73
N TYR A 419 3.27 33.49 -2.52
CA TYR A 419 3.56 34.22 -1.29
C TYR A 419 4.98 33.95 -0.77
N SER A 420 5.58 34.96 -0.14
CA SER A 420 6.80 34.79 0.65
C SER A 420 6.53 33.91 1.89
N THR A 421 7.58 33.40 2.53
CA THR A 421 7.46 32.57 3.75
C THR A 421 6.69 33.29 4.87
N GLY A 422 6.92 34.59 5.07
CA GLY A 422 6.23 35.41 6.06
C GLY A 422 4.76 35.67 5.74
N GLU A 423 4.45 36.04 4.48
CA GLU A 423 3.06 36.23 4.03
C GLU A 423 2.26 34.93 4.10
N SER A 424 2.88 33.81 3.72
CA SER A 424 2.24 32.50 3.84
C SER A 424 1.93 32.16 5.31
N LEU A 425 2.83 32.47 6.25
CA LEU A 425 2.59 32.23 7.67
C LEU A 425 1.48 33.12 8.22
N LYS A 426 1.47 34.41 7.86
CA LYS A 426 0.41 35.37 8.23
C LYS A 426 -0.97 34.88 7.76
N ASN A 427 -1.09 34.50 6.49
CA ASN A 427 -2.36 34.00 5.94
C ASN A 427 -2.81 32.71 6.63
N ARG A 428 -1.88 31.82 6.98
CA ARG A 428 -2.18 30.61 7.76
C ARG A 428 -2.70 30.94 9.15
N LEU A 429 -2.09 31.88 9.87
CA LEU A 429 -2.55 32.30 11.20
C LEU A 429 -3.92 32.97 11.15
N LEU A 430 -4.18 33.82 10.15
CA LEU A 430 -5.51 34.41 9.92
C LEU A 430 -6.57 33.34 9.63
N GLU A 431 -6.24 32.33 8.81
CA GLU A 431 -7.17 31.21 8.56
C GLU A 431 -7.40 30.38 9.83
N ILE A 432 -6.39 30.20 10.68
CA ILE A 432 -6.53 29.53 11.99
C ILE A 432 -7.43 30.34 12.93
N LEU A 433 -7.36 31.67 12.89
CA LEU A 433 -8.22 32.52 13.71
C LEU A 433 -9.69 32.37 13.32
N ASP A 434 -9.98 32.43 12.02
CA ASP A 434 -11.33 32.49 11.46
C ASP A 434 -12.02 31.11 11.44
N LYS A 435 -11.28 30.05 11.08
CA LYS A 435 -11.88 28.74 10.77
C LYS A 435 -11.60 27.62 11.76
N VAL A 436 -10.61 27.77 12.65
CA VAL A 436 -10.22 26.69 13.57
C VAL A 436 -10.88 26.89 14.93
N GLU A 437 -11.74 25.95 15.32
CA GLU A 437 -12.47 25.92 16.60
C GLU A 437 -11.63 25.46 17.81
N ALA A 438 -10.30 25.36 17.68
CA ALA A 438 -9.45 24.91 18.79
C ALA A 438 -9.24 26.03 19.82
N ASP A 439 -9.44 25.70 21.11
CA ASP A 439 -9.23 26.58 22.26
C ASP A 439 -7.74 26.95 22.45
N ILE A 440 -6.85 26.05 22.02
CA ILE A 440 -5.42 26.09 22.32
C ILE A 440 -4.62 26.04 21.02
N LEU A 441 -3.70 26.99 20.85
CA LEU A 441 -2.79 27.09 19.72
C LEU A 441 -1.36 26.81 20.17
N LEU A 442 -0.72 25.82 19.56
CA LEU A 442 0.65 25.41 19.83
C LEU A 442 1.53 25.80 18.64
N LEU A 443 2.46 26.73 18.84
CA LEU A 443 3.33 27.27 17.79
C LEU A 443 4.78 26.83 18.02
N ASP A 444 5.36 26.13 17.06
CA ASP A 444 6.77 25.69 17.11
C ASP A 444 7.62 26.60 16.23
N GLU A 445 8.57 27.33 16.83
CA GLU A 445 9.57 28.22 16.19
C GLU A 445 9.01 29.03 15.00
N TRP A 446 7.85 29.66 15.19
CA TRP A 446 7.20 30.45 14.15
C TRP A 446 8.03 31.67 13.72
N ASP A 447 8.94 32.13 14.59
CA ASP A 447 9.87 33.23 14.34
C ASP A 447 11.10 32.83 13.50
N ALA A 448 11.23 31.53 13.15
CA ALA A 448 12.31 31.02 12.33
C ALA A 448 12.22 31.52 10.88
N ASN A 449 13.34 32.03 10.35
CA ASN A 449 13.48 32.53 8.97
C ASN A 449 12.61 33.75 8.62
N LEU A 450 12.19 34.54 9.61
CA LEU A 450 11.51 35.82 9.43
C LEU A 450 12.45 37.00 9.74
N ASP A 451 12.28 38.09 9.01
CA ASP A 451 12.86 39.40 9.30
C ASP A 451 12.16 40.07 10.48
N LYS A 452 12.83 41.05 11.11
CA LYS A 452 12.34 41.70 12.34
C LYS A 452 10.97 42.35 12.17
N GLU A 453 10.72 43.01 11.03
CA GLU A 453 9.46 43.68 10.75
C GLU A 453 8.31 42.68 10.69
N ASN A 454 8.50 41.54 10.01
CA ASN A 454 7.51 40.47 9.99
C ASN A 454 7.37 39.77 11.34
N GLN A 455 8.44 39.62 12.13
CA GLN A 455 8.36 39.08 13.50
C GLN A 455 7.51 39.97 14.41
N GLU A 456 7.67 41.29 14.34
CA GLU A 456 6.87 42.25 15.11
C GLU A 456 5.40 42.17 14.73
N ARG A 457 5.09 42.25 13.43
CA ARG A 457 3.70 42.13 12.93
C ARG A 457 3.02 40.81 13.31
N LEU A 458 3.76 39.71 13.24
CA LEU A 458 3.23 38.39 13.62
C LEU A 458 3.11 38.25 15.13
N SER A 459 3.99 38.88 15.91
CA SER A 459 3.88 38.93 17.36
C SER A 459 2.62 39.69 17.77
N GLU A 460 2.34 40.85 17.18
CA GLU A 460 1.10 41.61 17.42
C GLU A 460 -0.14 40.76 17.10
N LEU A 461 -0.12 40.06 15.96
CA LEU A 461 -1.20 39.14 15.60
C LEU A 461 -1.37 38.01 16.63
N ILE A 462 -0.27 37.48 17.17
CA ILE A 462 -0.30 36.44 18.20
C ILE A 462 -0.81 36.98 19.54
N ASP A 463 -0.51 38.23 19.87
CA ASP A 463 -1.04 38.88 21.06
C ASP A 463 -2.57 39.03 20.95
N GLU A 464 -3.09 39.48 19.80
CA GLU A 464 -4.53 39.50 19.51
C GLU A 464 -5.17 38.09 19.58
N LEU A 465 -4.44 37.06 19.12
CA LEU A 465 -4.88 35.67 19.23
C LEU A 465 -4.97 35.21 20.69
N SER A 466 -4.03 35.65 21.52
CA SER A 466 -3.90 35.23 22.92
C SER A 466 -5.01 35.76 23.83
N GLU A 467 -5.66 36.87 23.44
CA GLU A 467 -6.86 37.37 24.14
C GLU A 467 -8.03 36.40 24.02
N LYS A 468 -8.15 35.72 22.87
CA LYS A 468 -9.28 34.83 22.56
C LYS A 468 -8.98 33.36 22.84
N LYS A 469 -7.71 32.94 22.74
CA LYS A 469 -7.27 31.54 22.81
C LYS A 469 -6.02 31.42 23.68
N CYS A 470 -5.77 30.23 24.24
CA CYS A 470 -4.50 29.96 24.89
C CYS A 470 -3.42 29.71 23.82
N VAL A 471 -2.37 30.52 23.75
CA VAL A 471 -1.26 30.34 22.81
C VAL A 471 -0.03 29.88 23.57
N ILE A 472 0.49 28.71 23.23
CA ILE A 472 1.78 28.21 23.72
C ILE A 472 2.78 28.22 22.57
N GLU A 473 3.82 29.03 22.67
CA GLU A 473 4.85 29.16 21.65
C GLU A 473 6.22 28.69 22.14
N VAL A 474 7.01 28.13 21.22
CA VAL A 474 8.43 27.83 21.43
C VAL A 474 9.25 28.84 20.63
N ARG A 475 10.18 29.54 21.30
CA ARG A 475 11.09 30.50 20.68
C ARG A 475 12.56 30.15 20.95
N HIS A 476 13.42 30.52 20.01
CA HIS A 476 14.88 30.34 20.15
C HIS A 476 15.55 31.43 20.99
N ARG A 477 14.92 32.60 21.15
CA ARG A 477 15.49 33.79 21.81
C ARG A 477 14.58 34.33 22.89
#